data_AF-A0A0Q3M4X3-F1
#
_entry.id   AF-A0A0Q3M4X3-F1
#
_cell.length_a   1.000
_cell.length_b   1.000
_cell.length_c   1.000
_cell.angle_alpha   90.00
_cell.angle_beta   90.00
_cell.angle_gamma   90.00
#
_symmetry.space_group_name_H-M   'P 1'
#
loop_
_entity.id
_entity.type
_entity.pdbx_description
1 polymer ?
#
loop_
_entity_poly.entity_id
_entity_poly.type
_entity_poly.pdbx_seq_one_letter_code
_entity_poly.pdbx_strand_id
1 'polypeptide(L)'
;MRQDLCKPEKASLICSLLRQTPPGEFSQVVRDLSALVQDEQLVRQEAAHIGACHNKSNFTPIKINRHTVLLTHYNDLGGNRFFDPQDKFSFEFDHLCWITGKPQLHGVMLDEGELW
;
A
#
# COMPACT_ATOMS: atom_id res chain seq x y z
N MET A 1 1.33 -26.18 28.15
CA MET A 1 0.10 -26.03 27.35
C MET A 1 0.33 -24.83 26.45
N ARG A 2 0.44 -24.99 25.12
CA ARG A 2 0.54 -23.83 24.21
C ARG A 2 -0.82 -23.15 24.26
N GLN A 3 -0.88 -21.92 24.76
CA GLN A 3 -2.09 -21.11 24.64
C GLN A 3 -2.18 -20.61 23.21
N ASP A 4 -3.19 -21.09 22.49
CA ASP A 4 -3.56 -20.50 21.22
C ASP A 4 -4.21 -19.13 21.50
N LEU A 5 -3.63 -18.08 20.94
CA LEU A 5 -4.19 -16.73 20.99
C LEU A 5 -5.58 -16.72 20.36
N CYS A 6 -6.51 -15.97 20.94
CA CYS A 6 -7.81 -15.79 20.31
C CYS A 6 -7.70 -14.88 19.07
N LYS A 7 -8.67 -14.96 18.15
CA LYS A 7 -8.66 -14.18 16.89
C LYS A 7 -8.36 -12.68 17.07
N PRO A 8 -8.98 -11.94 18.01
CA PRO A 8 -8.69 -10.51 18.15
C PRO A 8 -7.27 -10.23 18.66
N GLU A 9 -6.70 -11.09 19.51
CA GLU A 9 -5.30 -10.94 19.94
C GLU A 9 -4.34 -11.18 18.78
N LYS A 10 -4.61 -12.19 17.94
CA LYS A 10 -3.85 -12.43 16.70
C LYS A 10 -3.92 -11.21 15.77
N ALA A 11 -5.11 -10.67 15.54
CA ALA A 11 -5.32 -9.48 14.70
C ALA A 11 -4.49 -8.29 15.21
N SER A 12 -4.55 -8.02 16.52
CA SER A 12 -3.79 -6.93 17.16
C SER A 12 -2.28 -7.09 17.00
N LEU A 13 -1.77 -8.31 17.17
CA LEU A 13 -0.35 -8.61 17.00
C LEU A 13 0.10 -8.44 15.54
N ILE A 14 -0.67 -8.99 14.58
CA ILE A 14 -0.42 -8.84 13.14
C ILE A 14 -0.37 -7.35 12.77
N CYS A 15 -1.39 -6.59 13.20
CA CYS A 15 -1.47 -5.15 13.02
C CYS A 15 -0.20 -4.43 13.52
N SER A 16 0.25 -4.78 14.73
CA SER A 16 1.40 -4.16 15.38
C SER A 16 2.71 -4.45 14.65
N LEU A 17 2.88 -5.66 14.14
CA LEU A 17 4.07 -6.06 13.37
C LEU A 17 4.11 -5.41 11.99
N LEU A 18 2.97 -5.36 11.30
CA LEU A 18 2.86 -4.73 9.97
C LEU A 18 3.15 -3.22 10.02
N ARG A 19 2.76 -2.52 11.10
CA ARG A 19 3.09 -1.09 11.26
C ARG A 19 4.59 -0.84 11.43
N GLN A 20 5.30 -1.76 12.06
CA GLN A 20 6.74 -1.67 12.33
C GLN A 20 7.61 -2.20 11.19
N THR A 21 6.98 -2.65 10.10
CA THR A 21 7.72 -3.22 8.97
C THR A 21 8.63 -2.17 8.34
N PRO A 22 9.90 -2.48 8.02
CA PRO A 22 10.75 -1.56 7.30
C PRO A 22 10.18 -1.22 5.90
N PRO A 23 10.43 0.00 5.39
CA PRO A 23 10.06 0.35 4.02
C PRO A 23 10.65 -0.67 3.02
N GLY A 24 9.81 -1.20 2.13
CA GLY A 24 10.21 -2.19 1.13
C GLY A 24 10.09 -3.66 1.57
N GLU A 25 9.89 -3.94 2.86
CA GLU A 25 9.73 -5.32 3.36
C GLU A 25 8.26 -5.74 3.57
N PHE A 26 7.30 -4.83 3.39
CA PHE A 26 5.87 -5.08 3.68
C PHE A 26 5.32 -6.37 3.04
N SER A 27 5.57 -6.58 1.75
CA SER A 27 5.12 -7.80 1.05
C SER A 27 5.75 -9.07 1.63
N GLN A 28 7.03 -9.02 2.01
CA GLN A 28 7.73 -10.15 2.61
C GLN A 28 7.17 -10.46 3.99
N VAL A 29 6.97 -9.45 4.84
CA VAL A 29 6.39 -9.62 6.18
C VAL A 29 4.98 -10.18 6.12
N VAL A 30 4.14 -9.75 5.17
CA VAL A 30 2.79 -10.34 4.96
C VAL A 30 2.86 -11.82 4.61
N ARG A 31 3.84 -12.24 3.78
CA ARG A 31 4.06 -13.66 3.46
C ARG A 31 4.51 -14.46 4.69
N ASP A 32 5.46 -13.93 5.44
CA ASP A 32 6.00 -14.61 6.62
C ASP A 32 4.94 -14.75 7.73
N LEU A 33 4.13 -13.70 7.95
CA LEU A 33 3.02 -13.74 8.89
C LEU A 33 1.94 -14.75 8.46
N SER A 34 1.63 -14.84 7.16
CA SER A 34 0.69 -15.84 6.64
C SER A 34 1.14 -17.26 6.97
N ALA A 35 2.44 -17.55 6.83
CA ALA A 35 3.01 -18.85 7.19
C ALA A 35 3.01 -19.13 8.71
N LEU A 36 3.24 -18.10 9.53
CA LEU A 36 3.31 -18.23 10.99
C LEU A 36 1.93 -18.34 11.67
N VAL A 37 0.97 -17.51 11.25
CA VAL A 37 -0.36 -17.40 11.90
C VAL A 37 -1.29 -18.55 11.49
N GLN A 38 -1.07 -19.14 10.32
CA GLN A 38 -1.92 -20.19 9.73
C GLN A 38 -3.39 -19.76 9.56
N ASP A 39 -3.63 -18.46 9.40
CA ASP A 39 -4.92 -17.85 9.07
C ASP A 39 -4.66 -16.76 8.01
N GLU A 40 -4.52 -17.19 6.76
CA GLU A 40 -4.18 -16.29 5.64
C GLU A 40 -5.25 -15.21 5.46
N GLN A 41 -6.52 -15.55 5.68
CA GLN A 41 -7.61 -14.60 5.54
C GLN A 41 -7.47 -13.46 6.56
N LEU A 42 -7.18 -13.78 7.83
CA LEU A 42 -6.94 -12.77 8.85
C LEU A 42 -5.74 -11.88 8.51
N VAL A 43 -4.61 -12.49 8.13
CA VAL A 43 -3.39 -11.72 7.78
C VAL A 43 -3.66 -10.78 6.60
N ARG A 44 -4.37 -11.23 5.56
CA ARG A 44 -4.71 -10.40 4.40
C ARG A 44 -5.66 -9.27 4.74
N GLN A 45 -6.63 -9.49 5.64
CA GLN A 45 -7.54 -8.46 6.12
C GLN A 45 -6.77 -7.34 6.85
N GLU A 46 -5.91 -7.70 7.81
CA GLU A 46 -5.11 -6.74 8.56
C GLU A 46 -4.07 -6.01 7.67
N ALA A 47 -3.47 -6.75 6.73
CA ALA A 47 -2.54 -6.17 5.76
C ALA A 47 -3.22 -5.18 4.82
N ALA A 48 -4.46 -5.43 4.39
CA ALA A 48 -5.21 -4.48 3.56
C ALA A 48 -5.54 -3.21 4.36
N HIS A 49 -5.92 -3.39 5.64
CA HIS A 49 -6.27 -2.28 6.52
C HIS A 49 -5.10 -1.33 6.76
N ILE A 50 -3.88 -1.85 6.94
CA ILE A 50 -2.69 -1.03 7.25
C ILE A 50 -1.89 -0.66 6.01
N GLY A 51 -1.86 -1.50 4.97
CA GLY A 51 -0.93 -1.38 3.85
C GLY A 51 -1.03 -0.04 3.11
N ALA A 52 -2.23 0.49 2.93
CA ALA A 52 -2.41 1.81 2.31
C ALA A 52 -1.79 2.94 3.15
N CYS A 53 -1.98 2.91 4.47
CA CYS A 53 -1.41 3.90 5.39
C CYS A 53 0.11 3.74 5.46
N HIS A 54 0.59 2.51 5.66
CA HIS A 54 2.00 2.19 5.74
C HIS A 54 2.77 2.63 4.48
N ASN A 55 2.25 2.28 3.29
CA ASN A 55 2.94 2.60 2.05
C ASN A 55 3.03 4.11 1.81
N LYS A 56 1.95 4.84 2.10
CA LYS A 56 1.89 6.30 1.96
C LYS A 56 2.78 7.02 2.98
N SER A 57 2.76 6.61 4.24
CA SER A 57 3.60 7.22 5.29
C SER A 57 5.09 7.00 5.05
N ASN A 58 5.47 5.89 4.40
CA ASN A 58 6.86 5.57 4.09
C ASN A 58 7.30 5.99 2.69
N PHE A 59 6.50 6.79 1.95
CA PHE A 59 6.82 7.28 0.61
C PHE A 59 7.26 6.14 -0.32
N THR A 60 6.49 5.06 -0.31
CA THR A 60 6.87 3.81 -0.99
C THR A 60 7.15 4.06 -2.48
N PRO A 61 8.35 3.74 -2.98
CA PRO A 61 8.69 3.94 -4.38
C PRO A 61 8.13 2.81 -5.25
N ILE A 62 7.42 3.18 -6.31
CA ILE A 62 6.90 2.25 -7.32
C ILE A 62 7.53 2.58 -8.67
N LYS A 63 8.07 1.56 -9.34
CA LYS A 63 8.58 1.71 -10.70
C LYS A 63 7.44 1.69 -11.69
N ILE A 64 7.32 2.76 -12.47
CA ILE A 64 6.30 2.93 -13.50
C ILE A 64 7.02 3.39 -14.76
N ASN A 65 6.85 2.65 -15.86
CA ASN A 65 7.56 2.89 -17.12
C ASN A 65 9.09 2.96 -16.91
N ARG A 66 9.67 4.16 -17.01
CA ARG A 66 11.12 4.43 -16.94
C ARG A 66 11.52 5.24 -15.71
N HIS A 67 10.60 5.57 -14.81
CA HIS A 67 10.86 6.34 -13.61
C HIS A 67 10.17 5.75 -12.39
N THR A 68 10.40 6.40 -11.25
CA THR A 68 9.84 6.00 -9.96
C THR A 68 8.81 7.04 -9.55
N VAL A 69 7.62 6.59 -9.17
CA VAL A 69 6.57 7.41 -8.56
C VAL A 69 6.45 7.00 -7.10
N LEU A 70 6.34 7.98 -6.20
CA LEU A 70 6.15 7.72 -4.78
C LEU A 70 4.66 7.60 -4.46
N LEU A 71 4.28 6.60 -3.65
CA LEU A 71 2.95 6.54 -3.06
C LEU A 71 2.90 7.49 -1.87
N THR A 72 2.07 8.52 -1.94
CA THR A 72 1.93 9.54 -0.89
C THR A 72 0.48 9.96 -0.72
N HIS A 73 0.18 10.73 0.32
CA HIS A 73 -1.12 11.37 0.47
C HIS A 73 -1.36 12.50 -0.56
N TYR A 74 -0.30 13.06 -1.14
CA TYR A 74 -0.39 14.19 -2.08
C TYR A 74 -0.84 13.77 -3.48
N ASN A 75 -0.59 12.52 -3.86
CA ASN A 75 -1.00 11.97 -5.14
C ASN A 75 -2.09 10.90 -5.03
N ASP A 76 -2.71 10.72 -3.86
CA ASP A 76 -3.83 9.80 -3.66
C ASP A 76 -5.13 10.42 -4.20
N LEU A 77 -5.72 9.78 -5.21
CA LEU A 77 -7.00 10.17 -5.81
C LEU A 77 -8.19 9.42 -5.20
N GLY A 78 -7.95 8.59 -4.18
CA GLY A 78 -8.94 7.71 -3.58
C GLY A 78 -9.10 6.38 -4.34
N GLY A 79 -9.66 5.38 -3.66
CA GLY A 79 -9.95 4.07 -4.26
C GLY A 79 -8.70 3.32 -4.74
N ASN A 80 -7.58 3.43 -4.01
CA ASN A 80 -6.27 2.86 -4.37
C ASN A 80 -5.67 3.41 -5.68
N ARG A 81 -6.09 4.62 -6.09
CA ARG A 81 -5.60 5.25 -7.32
C ARG A 81 -4.65 6.40 -7.01
N PHE A 82 -3.54 6.44 -7.72
CA PHE A 82 -2.47 7.42 -7.51
C PHE A 82 -2.14 8.15 -8.79
N PHE A 83 -1.84 9.44 -8.69
CA PHE A 83 -1.44 10.28 -9.82
C PHE A 83 0.08 10.26 -10.02
N ASP A 84 0.48 10.15 -11.28
CA ASP A 84 1.85 10.37 -11.76
C ASP A 84 1.92 11.73 -12.47
N PRO A 85 2.56 12.74 -11.86
CA PRO A 85 2.68 14.06 -12.46
C PRO A 85 3.62 14.10 -13.68
N GLN A 86 4.54 13.15 -13.80
CA GLN A 86 5.53 13.16 -14.87
C GLN A 86 4.91 12.76 -16.21
N ASP A 87 4.22 11.63 -16.23
CA ASP A 87 3.53 11.12 -17.43
C ASP A 87 2.06 11.56 -17.52
N LYS A 88 1.57 12.32 -16.53
CA LYS A 88 0.20 12.89 -16.47
C LYS A 88 -0.90 11.84 -16.59
N PHE A 89 -0.77 10.75 -15.85
CA PHE A 89 -1.79 9.71 -15.75
C PHE A 89 -1.96 9.24 -14.33
N SER A 90 -3.01 8.48 -14.06
CA SER A 90 -3.20 7.81 -12.78
C SER A 90 -3.22 6.29 -12.92
N PHE A 91 -2.78 5.60 -11.89
CA PHE A 91 -2.68 4.14 -11.85
C PHE A 91 -3.31 3.62 -10.56
N GLU A 92 -3.93 2.45 -10.65
CA GLU A 92 -4.34 1.71 -9.45
C GLU A 92 -3.14 1.00 -8.84
N PHE A 93 -3.11 0.86 -7.53
CA PHE A 93 -2.08 0.11 -6.82
C PHE A 93 -2.70 -0.84 -5.80
N ASP A 94 -2.48 -2.15 -5.99
CA ASP A 94 -2.84 -3.15 -5.00
C ASP A 94 -1.78 -3.19 -3.89
N HIS A 95 -2.13 -2.68 -2.71
CA HIS A 95 -1.26 -2.63 -1.53
C HIS A 95 -0.89 -4.01 -0.97
N LEU A 96 -1.68 -5.06 -1.24
CA LEU A 96 -1.39 -6.43 -0.80
C LEU A 96 -0.44 -7.14 -1.78
N CYS A 97 -0.78 -7.08 -3.07
CA CYS A 97 -0.05 -7.81 -4.09
C CYS A 97 1.16 -7.02 -4.62
N TRP A 98 1.25 -5.73 -4.31
CA TRP A 98 2.25 -4.79 -4.84
C TRP A 98 2.21 -4.70 -6.37
N ILE A 99 1.01 -4.75 -6.93
CA ILE A 99 0.78 -4.75 -8.39
C ILE A 99 0.16 -3.42 -8.80
N THR A 100 0.72 -2.81 -9.84
CA THR A 100 0.12 -1.67 -10.52
C THR A 100 -0.97 -2.14 -11.48
N GLY A 101 -2.17 -1.59 -11.34
CA GLY A 101 -3.33 -1.87 -12.18
C GLY A 101 -3.44 -0.93 -13.38
N LYS A 102 -4.68 -0.78 -13.88
CA LYS A 102 -4.96 -0.12 -15.16
C LYS A 102 -4.56 1.37 -15.14
N PRO A 103 -3.79 1.85 -16.13
CA PRO A 103 -3.51 3.28 -16.27
C PRO A 103 -4.72 4.02 -16.83
N GLN A 104 -4.98 5.22 -16.30
CA GLN A 104 -5.94 6.19 -16.82
C GLN A 104 -5.24 7.51 -17.13
N LEU A 105 -5.21 7.87 -18.42
CA LEU A 105 -4.67 9.14 -18.86
C LEU A 105 -5.56 10.29 -18.35
N HIS A 106 -4.95 11.32 -17.76
CA HIS A 106 -5.66 12.56 -17.45
C HIS A 106 -5.31 13.58 -18.53
N GLY A 107 -6.32 14.06 -19.26
CA GLY A 107 -6.15 15.21 -20.14
C GLY A 107 -5.70 16.40 -19.28
N VAL A 108 -4.58 17.02 -19.67
CA VAL A 108 -3.93 18.19 -19.04
C VAL A 108 -4.75 18.81 -17.92
N MET A 109 -4.41 18.48 -16.67
CA MET A 109 -4.83 19.30 -15.55
C MET A 109 -4.11 20.64 -15.75
N LEU A 110 -4.85 21.65 -16.21
CA LEU A 110 -4.37 23.02 -16.18
C LEU A 110 -4.09 23.31 -14.71
N ASP A 111 -2.83 23.60 -14.41
CA ASP A 111 -2.42 24.03 -13.09
C ASP A 111 -3.06 25.40 -12.84
N GLU A 112 -4.20 25.41 -12.17
CA GLU A 112 -4.81 26.67 -11.69
C GLU A 112 -3.90 27.39 -10.69
N GLY A 113 -2.79 26.78 -10.26
CA GLY A 113 -1.76 27.37 -9.42
C GLY A 113 -0.75 28.29 -10.12
N GLU A 114 -0.71 28.34 -11.46
CA GLU A 114 0.16 29.27 -12.21
C GLU A 114 -0.54 30.56 -12.68
N LEU A 115 -1.79 30.79 -12.25
CA LEU A 115 -2.50 32.05 -12.49
C LEU A 115 -2.23 33.04 -11.35
N TRP A 116 -1.02 33.60 -11.30
CA TRP A 116 -0.71 34.79 -10.49
C TRP A 116 -0.28 35.94 -11.40
#